data_AF-A0A0A0KAP8-F1
#
_entry.id   AF-A0A0A0KAP8-F1
#
_cell.length_a   1.000
_cell.length_b   1.000
_cell.length_c   1.000
_cell.angle_alpha   90.00
_cell.angle_beta   90.00
_cell.angle_gamma   90.00
#
_symmetry.space_group_name_H-M   'P 1'
#
loop_
_entity.id
_entity.type
_entity.pdbx_description
1 polymer ?
#
loop_
_entity_poly.entity_id
_entity_poly.type
_entity_poly.pdbx_seq_one_letter_code
_entity_poly.pdbx_strand_id
1 'polypeptide(L)'
;MVPEMSLVRTYIDLSQGILFIESPRCKERLQITLNSSPCNDKREQISLHGQIYQVQGYDKEVDTWFSAAIGRPCTLLRHMSSNHCVSSCERDGVGTCRESRNLLNFPNEAQFLLISEESVSDLNSRLNSNAQKDVRKTLLQINPMRFRPNLVISGGRPYAEDEWRNIKIGNKCFRSLGGCNRCQMINFVIDAEQIQKTNEPLATLASYRRVKGKIMFGVLLRYECAAEEGKTGDVWLQVGESIIPDCE
;
A
#
# COMPACT_ATOMS: atom_id res chain seq x y z
N MET A 1 -13.72 9.14 5.94
CA MET A 1 -12.49 9.14 5.12
C MET A 1 -11.71 10.41 5.46
N VAL A 2 -10.38 10.33 5.62
CA VAL A 2 -9.52 11.45 6.03
C VAL A 2 -8.49 11.71 4.93
N PRO A 3 -8.86 12.43 3.85
CA PRO A 3 -7.95 12.67 2.73
C PRO A 3 -6.71 13.49 3.14
N GLU A 4 -6.78 14.25 4.24
CA GLU A 4 -5.67 15.04 4.80
C GLU A 4 -4.45 14.19 5.18
N MET A 5 -4.64 12.88 5.42
CA MET A 5 -3.52 11.96 5.61
C MET A 5 -2.59 11.89 4.39
N SER A 6 -3.08 12.20 3.20
CA SER A 6 -2.26 12.21 1.98
C SER A 6 -1.21 13.33 1.96
N LEU A 7 -1.36 14.36 2.81
CA LEU A 7 -0.37 15.42 2.98
C LEU A 7 0.83 14.98 3.83
N VAL A 8 0.69 13.89 4.59
CA VAL A 8 1.76 13.34 5.41
C VAL A 8 2.67 12.49 4.53
N ARG A 9 3.95 12.83 4.48
CA ARG A 9 4.98 12.06 3.79
C ARG A 9 5.91 11.43 4.81
N THR A 10 6.41 10.26 4.48
CA THR A 10 7.29 9.48 5.35
C THR A 10 8.54 9.06 4.61
N TYR A 11 9.64 9.03 5.34
CA TYR A 11 10.93 8.54 4.86
C TYR A 11 11.60 7.77 6.00
N ILE A 12 12.16 6.60 5.70
CA ILE A 12 12.85 5.77 6.69
C ILE A 12 14.34 5.80 6.38
N ASP A 13 15.14 6.23 7.35
CA ASP A 13 16.58 6.04 7.34
C ASP A 13 16.92 4.81 8.18
N LEU A 14 17.24 3.71 7.50
CA LEU A 14 17.61 2.46 8.15
C LEU A 14 19.00 2.53 8.81
N SER A 15 19.90 3.38 8.32
CA SER A 15 21.25 3.53 8.89
C SER A 15 21.20 4.18 10.27
N GLN A 16 20.30 5.16 10.44
CA GLN A 16 20.04 5.82 11.71
C GLN A 16 18.95 5.13 12.53
N GLY A 17 18.15 4.27 11.90
CA GLY A 17 16.99 3.64 12.53
C GLY A 17 15.88 4.64 12.87
N ILE A 18 15.66 5.64 12.01
CA ILE A 18 14.71 6.74 12.25
C ILE A 18 13.67 6.79 11.14
N LEU A 19 12.40 6.91 11.53
CA LEU A 19 11.29 7.30 10.67
C LEU A 19 11.12 8.82 10.72
N PHE A 20 11.37 9.48 9.60
CA PHE A 20 11.08 10.89 9.38
C PHE A 20 9.67 11.05 8.81
N ILE A 21 8.94 12.03 9.35
CA ILE A 21 7.57 12.32 8.96
C ILE A 21 7.47 13.83 8.74
N GLU A 22 6.94 14.21 7.59
CA GLU A 22 6.79 15.61 7.18
C GLU A 22 5.36 15.89 6.71
N SER A 23 4.93 17.13 6.83
CA SER A 23 3.64 17.61 6.35
C SER A 23 3.78 19.10 6.03
N PRO A 24 3.19 19.60 4.94
CA PRO A 24 3.20 21.03 4.61
C PRO A 24 2.57 21.91 5.70
N ARG A 25 1.70 21.32 6.54
CA ARG A 25 1.04 22.01 7.66
C ARG A 25 1.90 22.11 8.92
N CYS A 26 3.02 21.40 8.97
CA CYS A 26 3.94 21.40 10.11
C CYS A 26 5.28 22.01 9.70
N LYS A 27 5.79 22.98 10.47
CA LYS A 27 7.08 23.63 10.18
C LYS A 27 8.26 22.69 10.36
N GLU A 28 8.17 21.80 11.35
CA GLU A 28 9.25 20.89 11.72
C GLU A 28 8.89 19.46 11.36
N ARG A 29 9.89 18.72 10.90
CA ARG A 29 9.79 17.28 10.66
C ARG A 29 9.73 16.54 11.99
N LEU A 30 8.83 15.58 12.10
CA LEU A 30 8.77 14.67 13.23
C LEU A 30 9.74 13.51 13.01
N GLN A 31 10.42 13.09 14.08
CA GLN A 31 11.39 11.99 14.06
C GLN A 31 10.96 10.95 15.09
N ILE A 32 10.82 9.70 14.65
CA ILE A 32 10.47 8.58 15.51
C ILE A 32 11.53 7.49 15.36
N THR A 33 12.19 7.11 16.45
CA THR A 33 13.14 6.00 16.44
C THR A 33 12.39 4.69 16.20
N LEU A 34 12.86 3.86 15.26
CA LEU A 34 12.17 2.62 14.89
C LEU A 34 12.12 1.62 16.06
N ASN A 35 13.25 1.50 16.78
CA ASN A 35 13.43 0.54 17.87
C ASN A 35 13.01 1.08 19.23
N SER A 36 12.65 2.36 19.36
CA SER A 36 12.09 2.85 20.62
C SER A 36 10.74 2.17 20.83
N SER A 37 10.59 1.50 21.98
CA SER A 37 9.27 1.18 22.50
C SER A 37 8.51 2.49 22.66
N PRO A 38 7.28 2.60 22.11
CA PRO A 38 6.42 3.74 22.37
C PRO A 38 6.37 4.02 23.89
N CYS A 39 6.44 5.30 24.28
CA CYS A 39 6.73 5.70 25.67
C CYS A 39 5.63 5.29 26.68
N ASN A 40 4.45 4.92 26.20
CA ASN A 40 3.33 4.54 27.05
C ASN A 40 3.28 3.02 27.20
N ASP A 41 3.65 2.47 28.37
CA ASP A 41 3.50 1.03 28.67
C ASP A 41 2.03 0.55 28.65
N LYS A 42 1.08 1.49 28.51
CA LYS A 42 -0.34 1.20 28.37
C LYS A 42 -0.61 0.60 26.99
N ARG A 43 -0.82 -0.71 27.00
CA ARG A 43 -1.40 -1.45 25.87
C ARG A 43 -2.88 -1.13 25.79
N GLU A 44 -3.31 -0.69 24.63
CA GLU A 44 -4.71 -0.44 24.31
C GLU A 44 -5.22 -1.45 23.30
N GLN A 45 -6.53 -1.66 23.27
CA GLN A 45 -7.18 -2.46 22.24
C GLN A 45 -8.03 -1.56 21.37
N ILE A 46 -7.86 -1.69 20.06
CA ILE A 46 -8.71 -1.00 19.09
C ILE A 46 -9.41 -2.01 18.20
N SER A 47 -10.64 -1.68 17.79
CA SER A 47 -11.39 -2.45 16.80
C SER A 47 -11.34 -1.75 15.45
N LEU A 48 -10.75 -2.40 14.45
CA LEU A 48 -10.69 -1.94 13.08
C LEU A 48 -11.29 -3.00 12.17
N HIS A 49 -12.35 -2.63 11.43
CA HIS A 49 -13.07 -3.52 10.50
C HIS A 49 -13.51 -4.85 11.13
N GLY A 50 -13.89 -4.84 12.42
CA GLY A 50 -14.33 -6.02 13.16
C GLY A 50 -13.19 -6.91 13.69
N GLN A 51 -11.94 -6.45 13.59
CA GLN A 51 -10.77 -7.12 14.16
C GLN A 51 -10.21 -6.31 15.31
N ILE A 52 -9.78 -6.99 16.37
CA ILE A 52 -9.20 -6.37 17.56
C ILE A 52 -7.68 -6.42 17.45
N TYR A 53 -7.04 -5.27 17.62
CA TYR A 53 -5.59 -5.13 17.57
C TYR A 53 -5.07 -4.65 18.92
N GLN A 54 -3.96 -5.25 19.38
CA GLN A 54 -3.22 -4.73 20.52
C GLN A 54 -2.24 -3.66 20.05
N VAL A 55 -2.41 -2.45 20.57
CA VAL A 55 -1.69 -1.28 20.10
C VAL A 55 -1.08 -0.51 21.25
N GLN A 56 -0.10 0.30 20.92
CA GLN A 56 0.61 1.16 21.85
C GLN A 56 0.70 2.57 21.27
N GLY A 57 0.38 3.57 22.09
CA GLY A 57 0.46 4.98 21.72
C GLY A 57 1.87 5.56 21.91
N TYR A 58 2.17 6.60 21.15
CA TYR A 58 3.37 7.41 21.33
C TYR A 58 3.13 8.55 22.33
N ASP A 59 4.16 9.39 22.51
CA ASP A 59 4.07 10.59 23.33
C ASP A 59 3.06 11.61 22.81
N LYS A 60 2.57 12.45 23.71
CA LYS A 60 1.62 13.53 23.38
C LYS A 60 2.16 14.50 22.32
N GLU A 61 3.47 14.66 22.23
CA GLU A 61 4.12 15.48 21.20
C GLU A 61 3.87 14.91 19.79
N VAL A 62 3.97 13.60 19.64
CA VAL A 62 3.66 12.88 18.38
C VAL A 62 2.18 13.08 18.03
N ASP A 63 1.28 12.87 18.98
CA ASP A 63 -0.16 13.05 18.77
C ASP A 63 -0.51 14.49 18.39
N THR A 64 0.14 15.47 19.04
CA THR A 64 -0.03 16.90 18.75
C THR A 64 0.44 17.22 17.33
N TRP A 65 1.59 16.67 16.92
CA TRP A 65 2.12 16.85 15.57
C TRP A 65 1.18 16.27 14.51
N PHE A 66 0.69 15.04 14.70
CA PHE A 66 -0.27 14.42 13.78
C PHE A 66 -1.59 15.17 13.74
N SER A 67 -2.07 15.65 14.90
CA SER A 67 -3.30 16.44 14.98
C SER A 67 -3.19 17.75 14.22
N ALA A 68 -2.04 18.44 14.31
CA ALA A 68 -1.75 19.64 13.53
C ALA A 68 -1.64 19.33 12.02
N ALA A 69 -0.91 18.26 11.66
CA ALA A 69 -0.75 17.86 10.26
C ALA A 69 -2.08 17.52 9.59
N ILE A 70 -2.95 16.78 10.27
CA ILE A 70 -4.25 16.33 9.71
C ILE A 70 -5.32 17.42 9.86
N GLY A 71 -5.19 18.32 10.84
CA GLY A 71 -6.15 19.38 11.15
C GLY A 71 -7.34 18.90 11.98
N ARG A 72 -7.19 17.79 12.71
CA ARG A 72 -8.20 17.24 13.64
C ARG A 72 -7.51 16.44 14.75
N PRO A 73 -8.09 16.35 15.95
CA PRO A 73 -7.54 15.52 17.02
C PRO A 73 -7.35 14.07 16.58
N CYS A 74 -6.14 13.53 16.74
CA CYS A 74 -5.81 12.15 16.42
C CYS A 74 -4.58 11.68 17.22
N THR A 75 -4.42 10.36 17.29
CA THR A 75 -3.34 9.69 18.04
C THR A 75 -2.63 8.72 17.11
N LEU A 76 -1.29 8.66 17.20
CA LEU A 76 -0.50 7.65 16.49
C LEU A 76 -0.43 6.38 17.33
N LEU A 77 -0.82 5.26 16.73
CA LEU A 77 -0.81 3.95 17.36
C LEU A 77 0.10 2.98 16.59
N ARG A 78 0.95 2.25 17.31
CA ARG A 78 1.77 1.16 16.77
C ARG A 78 1.14 -0.17 17.15
N HIS A 79 0.93 -1.06 16.18
CA HIS A 79 0.56 -2.44 16.46
C HIS A 79 1.75 -3.18 17.05
N MET A 80 1.55 -3.86 18.19
CA MET A 80 2.55 -4.72 18.80
C MET A 80 2.26 -6.16 18.39
N SER A 81 2.93 -6.66 17.36
CA SER A 81 2.93 -8.10 17.13
C SER A 81 3.89 -8.75 18.12
N SER A 82 3.37 -9.51 19.08
CA SER A 82 4.21 -10.23 20.07
C SER A 82 4.94 -11.43 19.50
N ASN A 83 4.74 -11.78 18.23
CA ASN A 83 5.52 -12.79 17.53
C ASN A 83 5.88 -12.27 16.14
N HIS A 84 7.11 -12.51 15.72
CA HIS A 84 7.48 -12.47 14.32
C HIS A 84 6.56 -13.48 13.62
N CYS A 85 5.51 -13.00 12.97
CA CYS A 85 4.51 -13.82 12.32
C CYS A 85 5.07 -14.40 11.01
N VAL A 86 6.07 -15.26 11.15
CA VAL A 86 6.42 -16.30 10.20
C VAL A 86 5.85 -17.59 10.79
N SER A 87 4.53 -17.77 10.67
CA SER A 87 3.90 -19.04 11.03
C SER A 87 3.64 -19.82 9.76
N SER A 88 4.26 -21.01 9.74
CA SER A 88 4.12 -22.13 8.82
C SER A 88 2.79 -22.18 8.08
N CYS A 89 2.90 -22.13 6.77
CA CYS A 89 1.87 -22.49 5.81
C CYS A 89 1.46 -23.96 5.96
N GLU A 90 0.42 -24.21 6.75
CA GLU A 90 -0.40 -25.40 6.61
C GLU A 90 -1.88 -24.99 6.58
N ARG A 91 -2.41 -24.86 5.35
CA ARG A 91 -3.56 -25.65 4.90
C ARG A 91 -3.99 -25.27 3.50
N ASP A 92 -4.04 -26.29 2.66
CA ASP A 92 -4.80 -26.36 1.44
C ASP A 92 -6.27 -26.03 1.69
N GLY A 93 -6.73 -24.95 1.08
CA GLY A 93 -8.12 -24.58 1.07
C GLY A 93 -8.33 -23.41 0.11
N VAL A 94 -9.18 -23.62 -0.89
CA VAL A 94 -9.80 -22.53 -1.67
C VAL A 94 -10.77 -21.81 -0.74
N GLY A 95 -10.20 -21.03 0.18
CA GLY A 95 -10.89 -20.37 1.28
C GLY A 95 -10.77 -18.86 1.14
N THR A 96 -11.91 -18.18 1.19
CA THR A 96 -12.02 -16.72 1.14
C THR A 96 -11.01 -16.00 2.06
N CYS A 97 -10.63 -14.77 1.69
CA CYS A 97 -9.65 -13.86 2.31
C CYS A 97 -9.81 -13.54 3.83
N ARG A 98 -10.55 -14.35 4.60
CA ARG A 98 -10.80 -14.14 6.03
C ARG A 98 -9.75 -14.79 6.93
N GLU A 99 -9.25 -15.98 6.60
CA GLU A 99 -8.36 -16.74 7.50
C GLU A 99 -6.93 -16.18 7.57
N SER A 100 -6.45 -15.51 6.51
CA SER A 100 -5.08 -14.96 6.47
C SER A 100 -4.94 -13.53 7.00
N ARG A 101 -6.02 -12.92 7.52
CA ARG A 101 -5.96 -11.55 8.06
C ARG A 101 -5.29 -11.45 9.43
N ASN A 102 -5.16 -12.55 10.17
CA ASN A 102 -4.52 -12.56 11.48
C ASN A 102 -2.99 -12.33 11.43
N LEU A 103 -2.40 -12.29 10.24
CA LEU A 103 -0.98 -12.02 10.00
C LEU A 103 -0.71 -10.59 9.49
N LEU A 104 -1.76 -9.80 9.27
CA LEU A 104 -1.68 -8.45 8.75
C LEU A 104 -1.83 -7.44 9.89
N ASN A 105 -1.07 -6.35 9.84
CA ASN A 105 -1.24 -5.21 10.74
C ASN A 105 -2.48 -4.41 10.31
N PHE A 106 -2.31 -3.18 9.82
CA PHE A 106 -3.41 -2.32 9.36
C PHE A 106 -3.71 -2.28 7.85
N PRO A 107 -3.11 -3.09 6.93
CA PRO A 107 -3.46 -2.99 5.52
C PRO A 107 -4.90 -3.49 5.26
N ASN A 108 -5.53 -2.95 4.22
CA ASN A 108 -6.95 -3.20 3.95
C ASN A 108 -7.26 -4.63 3.50
N GLU A 109 -6.45 -5.20 2.60
CA GLU A 109 -6.77 -6.46 1.92
C GLU A 109 -5.61 -7.48 1.89
N ALA A 110 -4.36 -7.07 1.63
CA ALA A 110 -3.21 -7.98 1.49
C ALA A 110 -1.90 -7.36 2.01
N GLN A 111 -0.83 -8.18 2.04
CA GLN A 111 0.51 -7.77 2.48
C GLN A 111 1.14 -6.77 1.51
N PHE A 112 1.05 -7.07 0.21
CA PHE A 112 1.65 -6.25 -0.83
C PHE A 112 0.65 -5.97 -1.94
N LEU A 113 0.81 -4.82 -2.56
CA LEU A 113 0.16 -4.47 -3.82
C LEU A 113 1.21 -4.30 -4.90
N LEU A 114 1.05 -5.04 -6.00
CA LEU A 114 1.87 -4.92 -7.21
C LEU A 114 1.08 -4.23 -8.34
N ILE A 115 1.75 -3.34 -9.08
CA ILE A 115 1.22 -2.73 -10.30
C ILE A 115 2.31 -2.66 -11.38
N SER A 116 1.93 -2.75 -12.65
CA SER A 116 2.82 -2.54 -13.79
C SER A 116 2.84 -1.07 -14.25
N GLU A 117 4.02 -0.58 -14.64
CA GLU A 117 4.19 0.72 -15.29
C GLU A 117 3.44 0.79 -16.63
N GLU A 118 3.41 -0.30 -17.39
CA GLU A 118 2.67 -0.44 -18.64
C GLU A 118 1.16 -0.32 -18.43
N SER A 119 0.63 -0.90 -17.35
CA SER A 119 -0.78 -0.75 -16.95
C SER A 119 -1.12 0.71 -16.62
N VAL A 120 -0.22 1.43 -15.95
CA VAL A 120 -0.39 2.86 -15.66
C VAL A 120 -0.26 3.71 -16.94
N SER A 121 0.64 3.34 -17.84
CA SER A 121 0.84 4.01 -19.13
C SER A 121 -0.38 3.87 -20.06
N ASP A 122 -0.98 2.68 -20.15
CA ASP A 122 -2.22 2.46 -20.88
C ASP A 122 -3.38 3.28 -20.28
N LEU A 123 -3.50 3.32 -18.95
CA LEU A 123 -4.48 4.18 -18.27
C LEU A 123 -4.27 5.67 -18.60
N ASN A 124 -3.03 6.16 -18.56
CA ASN A 124 -2.70 7.54 -18.93
C ASN A 124 -3.06 7.84 -20.39
N SER A 125 -2.79 6.90 -21.29
CA SER A 125 -3.16 7.02 -22.71
C SER A 125 -4.68 7.14 -22.91
N ARG A 126 -5.47 6.37 -22.15
CA ARG A 126 -6.94 6.45 -22.17
C ARG A 126 -7.47 7.74 -21.57
N LEU A 127 -6.86 8.22 -20.48
CA LEU A 127 -7.20 9.49 -19.86
C LEU A 127 -6.99 10.65 -20.83
N ASN A 128 -5.84 10.68 -21.50
CA ASN A 128 -5.49 11.70 -22.48
C ASN A 128 -6.39 11.64 -23.72
N SER A 129 -6.71 10.44 -24.21
CA SER A 129 -7.67 10.27 -25.32
C SER A 129 -9.08 10.76 -24.96
N ASN A 130 -9.51 10.58 -23.71
CA ASN A 130 -10.79 11.08 -23.22
C ASN A 130 -10.76 12.61 -23.00
N ALA A 131 -9.62 13.16 -22.61
CA ALA A 131 -9.44 14.60 -22.44
C ALA A 131 -9.47 15.35 -23.77
N GLN A 132 -8.88 14.79 -24.84
CA GLN A 132 -8.93 15.40 -26.18
C GLN A 132 -10.35 15.52 -26.76
N LYS A 133 -11.29 14.69 -26.29
CA LYS A 133 -12.70 14.77 -26.71
C LYS A 133 -13.48 15.87 -26.00
N ASP A 134 -12.95 16.41 -24.90
CA ASP A 134 -13.56 17.47 -24.11
C ASP A 134 -12.54 18.58 -23.90
N VAL A 135 -12.65 19.66 -24.68
CA VAL A 135 -11.70 20.80 -24.72
C VAL A 135 -11.48 21.45 -23.35
N ARG A 136 -12.34 21.18 -22.36
CA ARG A 136 -12.23 21.68 -20.98
C ARG A 136 -11.47 20.75 -20.03
N LYS A 137 -11.06 19.56 -20.46
CA LYS A 137 -10.44 18.55 -19.59
C LYS A 137 -8.91 18.61 -19.69
N THR A 138 -8.27 18.91 -18.57
CA THR A 138 -6.80 18.97 -18.45
C THR A 138 -6.18 17.59 -18.69
N LEU A 139 -5.05 17.55 -19.42
CA LEU A 139 -4.22 16.35 -19.55
C LEU A 139 -3.81 15.88 -18.15
N LEU A 140 -4.08 14.62 -17.84
CA LEU A 140 -3.88 14.07 -16.51
C LEU A 140 -2.82 12.98 -16.59
N GLN A 141 -1.62 13.27 -16.10
CA GLN A 141 -0.58 12.27 -15.92
C GLN A 141 -0.72 11.63 -14.53
N ILE A 142 -1.09 10.36 -14.49
CA ILE A 142 -1.18 9.58 -13.26
C ILE A 142 0.18 8.96 -12.96
N ASN A 143 0.70 9.25 -11.76
CA ASN A 143 1.84 8.55 -11.19
C ASN A 143 1.38 7.20 -10.58
N PRO A 144 2.13 6.08 -10.77
CA PRO A 144 1.85 4.79 -10.16
C PRO A 144 1.58 4.85 -8.63
N MET A 145 2.28 5.75 -7.92
CA MET A 145 2.12 5.96 -6.47
C MET A 145 0.70 6.37 -6.05
N ARG A 146 -0.12 6.89 -6.98
CA ARG A 146 -1.55 7.19 -6.72
C ARG A 146 -2.35 5.95 -6.32
N PHE A 147 -1.91 4.76 -6.74
CA PHE A 147 -2.54 3.48 -6.39
C PHE A 147 -2.01 2.89 -5.07
N ARG A 148 -1.05 3.56 -4.44
CA ARG A 148 -0.36 3.13 -3.20
C ARG A 148 0.24 1.71 -3.31
N PRO A 149 0.96 1.39 -4.39
CA PRO A 149 1.63 0.10 -4.52
C PRO A 149 2.74 -0.05 -3.48
N ASN A 150 3.11 -1.31 -3.22
CA ASN A 150 4.36 -1.66 -2.57
C ASN A 150 5.43 -2.00 -3.61
N LEU A 151 5.02 -2.64 -4.71
CA LEU A 151 5.88 -3.07 -5.80
C LEU A 151 5.38 -2.45 -7.10
N VAL A 152 6.29 -1.79 -7.82
CA VAL A 152 6.05 -1.27 -9.17
C VAL A 152 7.02 -1.99 -10.08
N ILE A 153 6.50 -2.55 -11.17
CA ILE A 153 7.27 -3.38 -12.09
C ILE A 153 7.19 -2.82 -13.50
N SER A 154 8.18 -3.17 -14.31
CA SER A 154 8.22 -2.82 -15.72
C SER A 154 8.51 -4.06 -16.58
N GLY A 155 8.16 -3.96 -17.85
CA GLY A 155 8.21 -5.03 -18.83
C GLY A 155 6.88 -5.78 -18.98
N GLY A 156 6.66 -6.33 -20.18
CA GLY A 156 5.46 -7.08 -20.53
C GLY A 156 4.39 -6.24 -21.21
N ARG A 157 3.17 -6.80 -21.31
CA ARG A 157 1.99 -6.12 -21.85
C ARG A 157 1.23 -5.42 -20.72
N PRO A 158 0.53 -4.30 -20.96
CA PRO A 158 -0.37 -3.72 -19.98
C PRO A 158 -1.32 -4.77 -19.43
N TYR A 159 -1.47 -4.79 -18.11
CA TYR A 159 -2.33 -5.71 -17.34
C TYR A 159 -1.92 -7.18 -17.39
N ALA A 160 -0.69 -7.50 -17.82
CA ALA A 160 -0.16 -8.87 -17.75
C ALA A 160 -0.21 -9.42 -16.32
N GLU A 161 -0.04 -8.55 -15.32
CA GLU A 161 -0.01 -8.93 -13.92
C GLU A 161 -1.29 -9.63 -13.44
N ASP A 162 -2.44 -9.35 -14.07
CA ASP A 162 -3.74 -9.91 -13.69
C ASP A 162 -3.81 -11.44 -13.84
N GLU A 163 -3.02 -12.02 -14.75
CA GLU A 163 -3.06 -13.43 -15.09
C GLU A 163 -2.11 -14.28 -14.22
N TRP A 164 -1.17 -13.64 -13.53
CA TRP A 164 -0.14 -14.33 -12.77
C TRP A 164 -0.71 -14.96 -11.50
N ARG A 165 -0.39 -16.22 -11.29
CA ARG A 165 -0.73 -16.98 -10.08
C ARG A 165 0.38 -16.88 -9.06
N ASN A 166 1.61 -17.08 -9.50
CA ASN A 166 2.82 -16.99 -8.69
C ASN A 166 3.80 -16.01 -9.34
N ILE A 167 4.60 -15.34 -8.53
CA ILE A 167 5.57 -14.35 -8.98
C ILE A 167 6.86 -14.57 -8.22
N LYS A 168 7.96 -14.77 -8.94
CA LYS A 168 9.30 -14.81 -8.35
C LYS A 168 10.01 -13.50 -8.64
N ILE A 169 10.48 -12.83 -7.58
CA ILE A 169 11.28 -11.61 -7.66
C ILE A 169 12.64 -11.91 -7.02
N GLY A 170 13.70 -11.92 -7.81
CA GLY A 170 14.99 -12.48 -7.37
C GLY A 170 14.83 -13.93 -6.89
N ASN A 171 15.06 -14.17 -5.60
CA ASN A 171 14.90 -15.48 -4.95
C ASN A 171 13.60 -15.64 -4.14
N LYS A 172 12.65 -14.71 -4.27
CA LYS A 172 11.52 -14.55 -3.34
C LYS A 172 10.24 -14.88 -4.09
N CYS A 173 9.44 -15.78 -3.54
CA CYS A 173 8.19 -16.20 -4.14
C CYS A 173 7.01 -15.47 -3.52
N PHE A 174 6.07 -15.06 -4.37
CA PHE A 174 4.84 -14.40 -3.98
C PHE A 174 3.67 -15.09 -4.66
N ARG A 175 2.57 -15.25 -3.92
CA ARG A 175 1.31 -15.72 -4.48
C ARG A 175 0.35 -14.58 -4.73
N SER A 176 -0.22 -14.57 -5.92
CA SER A 176 -1.33 -13.70 -6.29
C SER A 176 -2.60 -14.10 -5.53
N LEU A 177 -3.21 -13.12 -4.88
CA LEU A 177 -4.51 -13.22 -4.24
C LEU A 177 -5.63 -12.68 -5.15
N GLY A 178 -5.29 -12.31 -6.39
CA GLY A 178 -6.18 -11.69 -7.36
C GLY A 178 -6.11 -10.16 -7.38
N GLY A 179 -6.91 -9.56 -8.25
CA GLY A 179 -6.89 -8.13 -8.49
C GLY A 179 -7.34 -7.30 -7.27
N CYS A 180 -6.81 -6.08 -7.17
CA CYS A 180 -7.19 -5.11 -6.14
C CYS A 180 -8.37 -4.24 -6.62
N ASN A 181 -9.45 -4.24 -5.85
CA ASN A 181 -10.60 -3.39 -6.11
C ASN A 181 -10.31 -1.93 -5.70
N ARG A 182 -10.51 -1.00 -6.62
CA ARG A 182 -10.22 0.41 -6.39
C ARG A 182 -11.44 1.18 -5.90
N CYS A 183 -11.22 1.98 -4.87
CA CYS A 183 -12.18 2.91 -4.30
C CYS A 183 -11.84 4.35 -4.66
N GLN A 184 -12.68 5.31 -4.24
CA GLN A 184 -12.52 6.74 -4.50
C GLN A 184 -11.22 7.35 -3.97
N MET A 185 -10.44 6.61 -3.16
CA MET A 185 -9.17 7.10 -2.62
C MET A 185 -8.16 7.48 -3.71
N ILE A 186 -8.21 6.83 -4.88
CA ILE A 186 -7.31 7.15 -6.00
C ILE A 186 -7.67 8.46 -6.72
N ASN A 187 -8.81 9.07 -6.38
CA ASN A 187 -9.28 10.29 -7.05
C ASN A 187 -8.84 11.59 -6.38
N PHE A 188 -8.17 11.50 -5.23
CA PHE A 188 -7.62 12.67 -4.57
C PHE A 188 -6.31 13.08 -5.23
N VAL A 189 -6.19 14.36 -5.53
CA VAL A 189 -5.00 15.00 -6.09
C VAL A 189 -4.51 16.00 -5.08
N ILE A 190 -3.21 16.01 -4.83
CA ILE A 190 -2.57 17.06 -4.04
C ILE A 190 -1.95 18.02 -5.04
N ASP A 191 -2.46 19.24 -5.06
CA ASP A 191 -1.95 20.34 -5.88
C ASP A 191 -1.76 21.56 -4.99
N ALA A 192 -0.56 22.17 -5.02
CA ALA A 192 -0.18 23.27 -4.14
C ALA A 192 -0.61 23.07 -2.68
N GLU A 193 -0.40 21.85 -2.13
CA GLU A 193 -0.75 21.47 -0.75
C GLU A 193 -2.26 21.47 -0.43
N GLN A 194 -3.11 21.65 -1.44
CA GLN A 194 -4.55 21.51 -1.37
C GLN A 194 -4.98 20.16 -1.91
N ILE A 195 -5.96 19.56 -1.25
CA ILE A 195 -6.53 18.29 -1.69
C ILE A 195 -7.75 18.56 -2.56
N GLN A 196 -7.66 18.17 -3.82
CA GLN A 196 -8.75 18.24 -4.77
C GLN A 196 -9.33 16.84 -5.00
N LYS A 197 -10.66 16.71 -4.88
CA LYS A 197 -11.36 15.49 -5.23
C LYS A 197 -11.80 15.56 -6.68
N THR A 198 -11.39 14.59 -7.48
CA THR A 198 -11.85 14.45 -8.87
C THR A 198 -12.67 13.17 -9.05
N ASN A 199 -13.14 12.89 -10.27
CA ASN A 199 -13.73 11.60 -10.61
C ASN A 199 -12.71 10.64 -11.25
N GLU A 200 -11.53 11.14 -11.61
CA GLU A 200 -10.47 10.41 -12.28
C GLU A 200 -9.35 10.01 -11.29
N PRO A 201 -8.67 8.87 -11.51
CA PRO A 201 -8.77 7.98 -12.66
C PRO A 201 -9.83 6.87 -12.51
N LEU A 202 -10.58 6.84 -11.40
CA LEU A 202 -11.54 5.76 -11.15
C LEU A 202 -12.66 5.69 -12.19
N ALA A 203 -13.14 6.82 -12.70
CA ALA A 203 -14.16 6.86 -13.74
C ALA A 203 -13.67 6.21 -15.05
N THR A 204 -12.46 6.55 -15.49
CA THR A 204 -11.84 5.90 -16.66
C THR A 204 -11.60 4.43 -16.42
N LEU A 205 -11.06 4.02 -15.26
CA LEU A 205 -10.93 2.60 -14.93
C LEU A 205 -12.29 1.87 -14.95
N ALA A 206 -13.36 2.50 -14.47
CA ALA A 206 -14.69 1.91 -14.46
C ALA A 206 -15.23 1.59 -15.87
N SER A 207 -14.76 2.28 -16.91
CA SER A 207 -15.28 2.09 -18.27
C SER A 207 -14.76 0.82 -18.96
N TYR A 208 -13.62 0.28 -18.51
CA TYR A 208 -13.00 -0.89 -19.17
C TYR A 208 -12.47 -1.97 -18.20
N ARG A 209 -12.36 -1.68 -16.90
CA ARG A 209 -11.84 -2.59 -15.86
C ARG A 209 -12.89 -3.01 -14.84
N ARG A 210 -14.18 -2.80 -15.14
CA ARG A 210 -15.27 -3.20 -14.25
C ARG A 210 -15.60 -4.68 -14.44
N VAL A 211 -15.40 -5.46 -13.39
CA VAL A 211 -15.71 -6.91 -13.35
C VAL A 211 -16.64 -7.17 -12.18
N LYS A 212 -17.85 -7.69 -12.44
CA LYS A 212 -18.86 -8.01 -11.41
C LYS A 212 -19.11 -6.85 -10.42
N GLY A 213 -19.15 -5.61 -10.93
CA GLY A 213 -19.38 -4.40 -10.13
C GLY A 213 -18.15 -3.84 -9.38
N LYS A 214 -17.00 -4.51 -9.45
CA LYS A 214 -15.72 -4.05 -8.87
C LYS A 214 -14.83 -3.47 -9.96
N ILE A 215 -14.01 -2.47 -9.63
CA ILE A 215 -13.09 -1.82 -10.57
C ILE A 215 -11.68 -2.30 -10.24
N MET A 216 -11.09 -3.09 -11.12
CA MET A 216 -9.87 -3.85 -10.82
C MET A 216 -8.63 -3.17 -11.39
N PHE A 217 -7.62 -2.91 -10.56
CA PHE A 217 -6.33 -2.39 -11.01
C PHE A 217 -5.22 -2.84 -10.07
N GLY A 218 -4.16 -3.45 -10.59
CA GLY A 218 -3.10 -4.06 -9.78
C GLY A 218 -3.51 -5.36 -9.10
N VAL A 219 -2.52 -6.07 -8.56
CA VAL A 219 -2.67 -7.40 -7.98
C VAL A 219 -2.20 -7.42 -6.53
N LEU A 220 -3.01 -8.05 -5.69
CA LEU A 220 -2.71 -8.26 -4.28
C LEU A 220 -1.81 -9.48 -4.13
N LEU A 221 -0.71 -9.34 -3.40
CA LEU A 221 0.27 -10.42 -3.21
C LEU A 221 0.42 -10.79 -1.74
N ARG A 222 0.74 -12.07 -1.54
CA ARG A 222 1.24 -12.64 -0.29
C ARG A 222 2.66 -13.15 -0.51
N TYR A 223 3.54 -12.90 0.44
CA TYR A 223 4.87 -13.50 0.43
C TYR A 223 4.79 -14.97 0.85
N GLU A 224 5.38 -15.86 0.04
CA GLU A 224 5.53 -17.27 0.37
C GLU A 224 6.93 -17.47 0.96
N CYS A 225 6.98 -17.68 2.29
CA CYS A 225 8.25 -17.98 2.95
C CYS A 225 8.68 -19.39 2.55
N ALA A 226 9.78 -19.51 1.82
CA ALA A 226 10.42 -20.80 1.62
C ALA A 226 10.93 -21.29 2.99
N ALA A 227 10.36 -22.37 3.50
CA ALA A 227 10.90 -23.09 4.65
C ALA A 227 12.12 -23.91 4.19
N GLU A 228 13.20 -23.23 3.77
CA GLU A 228 14.48 -23.91 3.61
C GLU A 228 15.24 -23.84 4.92
N GLU A 229 15.23 -24.96 5.65
CA GLU A 229 16.08 -25.19 6.82
C GLU A 229 17.54 -24.92 6.44
N GLY A 230 18.14 -23.88 7.04
CA GLY A 230 19.59 -23.69 7.05
C GLY A 230 20.20 -22.74 6.01
N LYS A 231 19.42 -22.06 5.17
CA LYS A 231 19.93 -20.94 4.36
C LYS A 231 19.28 -19.64 4.80
N THR A 232 20.08 -18.76 5.43
CA THR A 232 19.82 -17.33 5.50
C THR A 232 19.90 -16.73 4.09
N GLY A 233 18.90 -17.04 3.26
CA GLY A 233 18.71 -16.36 1.99
C GLY A 233 18.52 -14.87 2.23
N ASP A 234 19.04 -14.05 1.32
CA ASP A 234 18.92 -12.60 1.40
C ASP A 234 17.43 -12.19 1.52
N VAL A 235 17.08 -11.52 2.62
CA VAL A 235 15.70 -11.12 2.96
C VAL A 235 15.28 -9.87 2.17
N TRP A 236 16.20 -9.21 1.45
CA TRP A 236 15.97 -7.90 0.84
C TRP A 236 15.63 -7.96 -0.64
N LEU A 237 14.49 -7.40 -1.04
CA LEU A 237 14.24 -7.11 -2.45
C LEU A 237 14.99 -5.86 -2.87
N GLN A 238 15.48 -5.83 -4.10
CA GLN A 238 16.16 -4.68 -4.67
C GLN A 238 15.54 -4.23 -5.99
N VAL A 239 15.57 -2.92 -6.23
CA VAL A 239 15.13 -2.37 -7.53
C VAL A 239 16.08 -2.88 -8.61
N GLY A 240 15.52 -3.37 -9.71
CA GLY A 240 16.28 -3.96 -10.82
C GLY A 240 16.35 -5.49 -10.77
N GLU A 241 15.83 -6.14 -9.73
CA GLU A 241 15.69 -7.60 -9.72
C GLU A 241 14.75 -8.08 -10.83
N SER A 242 15.12 -9.21 -11.46
CA SER A 242 14.28 -9.84 -12.48
C SER A 242 13.02 -10.45 -11.88
N ILE A 243 11.94 -10.36 -12.64
CA ILE A 243 10.62 -10.89 -12.27
C ILE A 243 10.29 -12.03 -13.21
N ILE A 244 9.94 -13.18 -12.65
CA ILE A 244 9.52 -14.36 -13.40
C ILE A 244 8.10 -14.71 -12.96
N PRO A 245 7.10 -14.48 -13.84
CA PRO A 245 5.72 -14.89 -13.56
C PRO A 245 5.55 -16.40 -13.74
N ASP A 246 4.63 -16.97 -12.96
CA ASP A 246 4.20 -18.38 -13.02
C ASP A 246 5.38 -19.37 -13.01
N CYS A 247 6.38 -19.12 -12.17
CA CYS A 247 7.39 -20.13 -11.84
C CYS A 247 6.71 -21.37 -11.24
N GLU A 248 7.06 -22.53 -11.78
CA GLU A 248 6.79 -23.85 -11.20
C GLU A 248 7.52 -24.06 -9.88
#